data_AF-A0A2H0TS62-F1
#
_entry.id   AF-A0A2H0TS62-F1
#
_cell.length_a   1.000
_cell.length_b   1.000
_cell.length_c   1.000
_cell.angle_alpha   90.00
_cell.angle_beta   90.00
_cell.angle_gamma   90.00
#
_symmetry.space_group_name_H-M   'P 1'
#
loop_
_entity.id
_entity.type
_entity.pdbx_description
1 polymer ?
#
loop_
_entity_poly.entity_id
_entity_poly.type
_entity_poly.pdbx_seq_one_letter_code
_entity_poly.pdbx_strand_id
1 'polypeptide(L)'
;MLLIFQIIFIGFSLLAIRSVYKRRKEGFLGLSGFLFWSLFWIFVAVVVAVPESANSAARLFGIGRGADFAIYSSIGLIFFILFRLHIKIESIGRDITKLTRHQALEEKNE
;
A
#
# COMPACT_ATOMS: atom_id res chain seq x y z
N MET A 1 -1.63 -27.45 11.56
CA MET A 1 -1.61 -25.97 11.68
C MET A 1 -1.33 -25.23 10.36
N LEU A 2 -0.52 -25.76 9.42
CA LEU A 2 -0.21 -25.11 8.13
C LEU A 2 -1.44 -24.92 7.20
N LEU A 3 -2.40 -25.85 7.20
CA LEU A 3 -3.57 -25.80 6.31
C LEU A 3 -4.50 -24.60 6.57
N ILE A 4 -4.68 -24.20 7.85
CA ILE A 4 -5.55 -23.07 8.21
C ILE A 4 -4.93 -21.75 7.71
N PHE A 5 -3.61 -21.60 7.87
CA PHE A 5 -2.89 -20.43 7.40
C PHE A 5 -2.96 -20.29 5.87
N GLN A 6 -2.75 -21.39 5.14
CA GLN A 6 -2.90 -21.41 3.67
C GLN A 6 -4.31 -21.05 3.21
N ILE A 7 -5.37 -21.56 3.86
CA ILE A 7 -6.76 -21.26 3.50
C ILE A 7 -7.08 -19.77 3.71
N ILE A 8 -6.68 -19.20 4.85
CA ILE A 8 -6.86 -17.77 5.13
C ILE A 8 -6.10 -16.93 4.11
N PHE A 9 -4.89 -17.34 3.74
CA PHE A 9 -4.06 -16.59 2.79
C PHE A 9 -4.59 -16.64 1.35
N ILE A 10 -5.12 -17.78 0.92
CA ILE A 10 -5.79 -17.94 -0.38
C ILE A 10 -7.04 -17.06 -0.44
N GLY A 11 -7.85 -17.05 0.64
CA GLY A 11 -9.01 -16.17 0.76
C GLY A 11 -8.62 -14.68 0.69
N PHE A 12 -7.55 -14.30 1.40
CA PHE A 12 -7.02 -12.94 1.37
C PHE A 12 -6.49 -12.54 -0.02
N SER A 13 -5.81 -13.45 -0.72
CA SER A 13 -5.31 -13.23 -2.08
C SER A 13 -6.43 -12.99 -3.09
N LEU A 14 -7.53 -13.76 -2.97
CA LEU A 14 -8.74 -13.56 -3.79
C LEU A 14 -9.40 -12.21 -3.54
N LEU A 15 -9.50 -11.78 -2.27
CA LEU A 15 -10.04 -10.47 -1.91
C LEU A 15 -9.13 -9.32 -2.39
N ALA A 16 -7.81 -9.49 -2.30
CA ALA A 16 -6.82 -8.54 -2.79
C ALA A 16 -6.94 -8.33 -4.30
N ILE A 17 -7.00 -9.43 -5.07
CA ILE A 17 -7.20 -9.39 -6.53
C ILE A 17 -8.53 -8.71 -6.88
N ARG A 18 -9.62 -9.03 -6.16
CA ARG A 18 -10.93 -8.41 -6.35
C ARG A 18 -10.92 -6.91 -6.06
N SER A 19 -10.17 -6.48 -5.04
CA SER A 19 -10.00 -5.06 -4.68
C SER A 19 -9.25 -4.28 -5.76
N VAL A 20 -8.17 -4.87 -6.31
CA VAL A 20 -7.43 -4.27 -7.45
C VAL A 20 -8.31 -4.14 -8.68
N TYR A 21 -9.11 -5.18 -8.98
CA TYR A 21 -10.03 -5.15 -10.12
C TYR A 21 -11.14 -4.10 -9.96
N LYS A 22 -11.69 -3.95 -8.74
CA LYS A 22 -12.70 -2.94 -8.42
C LYS A 22 -12.14 -1.52 -8.56
N ARG A 23 -10.94 -1.26 -8.02
CA ARG A 23 -10.28 0.05 -8.11
C ARG A 23 -9.85 0.42 -9.54
N ARG A 24 -9.56 -0.58 -10.41
CA ARG A 24 -9.36 -0.36 -11.85
C ARG A 24 -10.65 0.07 -12.53
N LYS A 25 -11.78 -0.57 -12.20
CA LYS A 25 -13.09 -0.27 -12.79
C LYS A 25 -13.62 1.13 -12.40
N GLU A 26 -13.24 1.62 -11.22
CA GLU A 26 -13.62 2.94 -10.72
C GLU A 26 -12.75 4.08 -11.28
N GLY A 27 -11.78 3.81 -12.17
CA GLY A 27 -10.99 4.83 -12.88
C GLY A 27 -9.89 5.52 -12.04
N PHE A 28 -9.78 5.21 -10.75
CA PHE A 28 -8.79 5.80 -9.83
C PHE A 28 -7.36 5.27 -10.00
N LEU A 29 -7.14 4.25 -10.84
CA LEU A 29 -5.84 3.63 -11.10
C LEU A 29 -5.56 3.60 -12.60
N GLY A 30 -4.56 4.35 -13.05
CA GLY A 30 -3.98 4.18 -14.38
C GLY A 30 -3.36 2.79 -14.58
N LEU A 31 -3.04 2.43 -15.82
CA LEU A 31 -2.48 1.12 -16.19
C LEU A 31 -1.23 0.75 -15.36
N SER A 32 -0.38 1.74 -15.07
CA SER A 32 0.82 1.59 -14.23
C SER A 32 0.47 1.24 -12.77
N GLY A 33 -0.61 1.80 -12.23
CA GLY A 33 -1.06 1.50 -10.87
C GLY A 33 -1.61 0.08 -10.74
N PHE A 34 -2.34 -0.38 -11.75
CA PHE A 34 -2.83 -1.76 -11.81
C PHE A 34 -1.68 -2.78 -11.86
N LEU A 35 -0.69 -2.58 -12.73
CA LEU A 35 0.48 -3.45 -12.85
C LEU A 35 1.31 -3.47 -11.56
N PHE A 36 1.58 -2.32 -10.96
CA PHE A 36 2.32 -2.21 -9.71
C PHE A 36 1.64 -2.97 -8.57
N TRP A 37 0.33 -2.75 -8.37
CA TRP A 37 -0.42 -3.43 -7.31
C TRP A 37 -0.55 -4.93 -7.57
N SER A 38 -0.74 -5.35 -8.81
CA SER A 38 -0.78 -6.78 -9.17
C SER A 38 0.56 -7.46 -8.87
N LEU A 39 1.68 -6.84 -9.23
CA LEU A 39 3.02 -7.37 -8.97
C LEU A 39 3.32 -7.42 -7.47
N PHE A 40 2.92 -6.39 -6.73
CA PHE A 40 3.06 -6.34 -5.27
C PHE A 40 2.33 -7.51 -4.59
N TRP A 41 1.08 -7.79 -4.98
CA TRP A 41 0.32 -8.91 -4.42
C TRP A 41 0.90 -10.28 -4.78
N ILE A 42 1.43 -10.44 -6.00
CA ILE A 42 2.16 -11.66 -6.39
C ILE A 42 3.41 -11.83 -5.53
N PHE A 43 4.19 -10.77 -5.31
CA PHE A 43 5.38 -10.81 -4.45
C PHE A 43 5.04 -11.23 -3.03
N VAL A 44 4.00 -10.63 -2.44
CA VAL A 44 3.50 -11.00 -1.10
C VAL A 44 3.06 -12.47 -1.05
N ALA A 45 2.34 -12.95 -2.08
CA ALA A 45 1.93 -14.36 -2.15
C ALA A 45 3.11 -15.33 -2.21
N VAL A 46 4.16 -15.00 -2.98
CA VAL A 46 5.39 -15.83 -3.07
C VAL A 46 6.14 -15.87 -1.74
N VAL A 47 6.31 -14.71 -1.08
CA VAL A 47 6.98 -14.61 0.22
C VAL A 47 6.27 -15.44 1.28
N VAL A 48 4.94 -15.50 1.25
CA VAL A 48 4.15 -16.26 2.21
C VAL A 48 4.04 -17.74 1.86
N ALA A 49 4.02 -18.09 0.57
CA ALA A 49 3.97 -19.49 0.13
C ALA A 49 5.28 -20.26 0.42
N VAL A 50 6.43 -19.57 0.48
CA VAL A 50 7.73 -20.20 0.72
C VAL A 50 8.43 -19.54 1.93
N PRO A 51 8.16 -20.00 3.16
CA PRO A 51 8.75 -19.44 4.38
C PRO A 51 10.28 -19.63 4.46
N GLU A 52 10.88 -20.57 3.71
CA GLU A 52 12.34 -20.69 3.61
C GLU A 52 13.00 -19.47 2.97
N SER A 53 12.34 -18.83 1.98
CA SER A 53 12.82 -17.59 1.37
C SER A 53 12.87 -16.46 2.39
N ALA A 54 11.83 -16.34 3.21
CA ALA A 54 11.76 -15.36 4.28
C ALA A 54 12.83 -15.63 5.36
N ASN A 55 13.09 -16.90 5.69
CA ASN A 55 14.14 -17.26 6.64
C ASN A 55 15.56 -17.03 6.12
N SER A 56 15.80 -17.16 4.81
CA SER A 56 17.10 -16.83 4.20
C SER A 56 17.34 -15.32 4.18
N ALA A 57 16.31 -14.51 3.84
CA ALA A 57 16.39 -13.06 3.96
C ALA A 57 16.60 -12.61 5.42
N ALA A 58 15.90 -13.21 6.37
CA ALA A 58 16.04 -12.89 7.80
C ALA A 58 17.43 -13.19 8.35
N ARG A 59 18.05 -14.30 7.91
CA ARG A 59 19.43 -14.65 8.28
C ARG A 59 20.45 -13.63 7.77
N LEU A 60 20.24 -13.05 6.58
CA LEU A 60 21.09 -11.98 6.05
C LEU A 60 20.99 -10.69 6.90
N PHE A 61 19.82 -10.41 7.47
CA PHE A 61 19.55 -9.26 8.32
C PHE A 61 19.74 -9.54 9.84
N GLY A 62 20.20 -10.74 10.22
CA GLY A 62 20.49 -11.09 11.62
C GLY A 62 19.25 -11.36 12.50
N ILE A 63 18.08 -11.62 11.91
CA ILE A 63 16.83 -11.86 12.62
C ILE A 63 16.47 -13.35 12.51
N GLY A 64 16.27 -14.02 13.65
CA GLY A 64 16.05 -15.47 13.71
C GLY A 64 14.74 -15.98 13.09
N ARG A 65 13.81 -15.08 12.72
CA ARG A 65 12.49 -15.42 12.17
C ARG A 65 12.10 -14.48 11.02
N GLY A 66 11.85 -15.03 9.83
CA GLY A 66 11.44 -14.24 8.66
C GLY A 66 10.13 -13.47 8.82
N ALA A 67 9.21 -13.97 9.66
CA ALA A 67 7.97 -13.26 9.97
C ALA A 67 8.22 -11.94 10.70
N ASP A 68 9.13 -11.92 11.67
CA ASP A 68 9.39 -10.74 12.51
C ASP A 68 10.05 -9.63 11.68
N PHE A 69 10.98 -10.00 10.79
CA PHE A 69 11.57 -9.06 9.82
C PHE A 69 10.50 -8.44 8.91
N ALA A 70 9.60 -9.26 8.37
CA ALA A 70 8.50 -8.78 7.51
C ALA A 70 7.57 -7.82 8.26
N ILE A 71 7.25 -8.12 9.52
CA ILE A 71 6.41 -7.27 10.37
C ILE A 71 7.10 -5.93 10.63
N TYR A 72 8.35 -5.93 11.10
CA TYR A 72 9.05 -4.68 11.39
C TYR A 72 9.26 -3.80 10.16
N SER A 73 9.62 -4.41 9.03
CA SER A 73 9.76 -3.70 7.76
C SER A 73 8.42 -3.11 7.29
N SER A 74 7.33 -3.89 7.40
CA SER A 74 5.98 -3.43 7.03
C SER A 74 5.53 -2.26 7.90
N ILE A 75 5.74 -2.33 9.22
CA ILE A 75 5.39 -1.24 10.13
C ILE A 75 6.16 0.03 9.76
N GLY A 76 7.48 -0.06 9.57
CA GLY A 76 8.30 1.09 9.15
C GLY A 76 7.84 1.69 7.83
N LEU A 77 7.56 0.84 6.83
CA LEU A 77 7.05 1.26 5.52
C LEU A 77 5.68 1.93 5.62
N ILE A 78 4.76 1.38 6.43
CA ILE A 78 3.43 1.95 6.67
C ILE A 78 3.55 3.33 7.30
N PHE A 79 4.37 3.48 8.34
CA PHE A 79 4.62 4.78 8.97
C PHE A 79 5.16 5.81 7.98
N PHE A 80 6.12 5.40 7.13
CA PHE A 80 6.65 6.28 6.08
C PHE A 80 5.57 6.70 5.07
N ILE A 81 4.73 5.77 4.62
CA ILE A 81 3.63 6.06 3.70
C ILE A 81 2.61 7.00 4.35
N LEU A 82 2.23 6.75 5.61
CA LEU A 82 1.31 7.60 6.36
C LEU A 82 1.86 9.01 6.51
N PHE A 83 3.13 9.15 6.85
CA PHE A 83 3.81 10.45 6.93
C PHE A 83 3.76 11.19 5.58
N ARG A 84 4.09 10.51 4.48
CA ARG A 84 4.05 11.12 3.15
C ARG A 84 2.63 11.53 2.75
N LEU A 85 1.63 10.70 3.10
CA LEU A 85 0.22 10.98 2.84
C LEU A 85 -0.25 12.21 3.63
N HIS A 86 0.15 12.32 4.89
CA HIS A 86 -0.15 13.48 5.74
C HIS A 86 0.36 14.78 5.10
N ILE A 87 1.62 14.83 4.66
CA ILE A 87 2.18 16.00 3.96
C ILE A 87 1.38 16.32 2.68
N LYS A 88 0.99 15.29 1.92
CA LYS A 88 0.22 15.50 0.68
C LYS A 88 -1.15 16.09 0.97
N ILE A 89 -1.83 15.63 2.03
CA ILE A 89 -3.13 16.15 2.46
C ILE A 89 -2.99 17.63 2.86
N GLU A 90 -1.97 17.99 3.63
CA GLU A 90 -1.74 19.40 3.99
C GLU A 90 -1.47 20.29 2.77
N SER A 91 -0.69 19.79 1.81
CA SER A 91 -0.44 20.53 0.56
C SER A 91 -1.74 20.81 -0.19
N ILE A 92 -2.61 19.80 -0.32
CA ILE A 92 -3.92 19.94 -0.96
C ILE A 92 -4.77 20.96 -0.19
N GLY A 93 -4.76 20.92 1.14
CA GLY A 93 -5.45 21.91 1.97
C GLY A 93 -5.00 23.34 1.68
N ARG A 94 -3.67 23.57 1.58
CA ARG A 94 -3.12 24.89 1.23
C ARG A 94 -3.52 25.34 -0.17
N ASP A 95 -3.56 24.43 -1.14
CA ASP A 95 -3.95 24.75 -2.51
C ASP A 95 -5.43 25.13 -2.59
N ILE A 96 -6.30 24.43 -1.87
CA ILE A 96 -7.72 24.78 -1.73
C ILE A 96 -7.87 26.18 -1.12
N THR A 97 -7.17 26.48 -0.02
CA THR A 97 -7.23 27.81 0.61
C THR A 97 -6.81 28.92 -0.35
N LYS A 98 -5.77 28.71 -1.17
CA LYS A 98 -5.34 29.68 -2.18
C LYS A 98 -6.40 29.90 -3.25
N LEU A 99 -7.02 28.83 -3.74
CA LEU A 99 -8.07 28.87 -4.75
C LEU A 99 -9.29 29.64 -4.24
N THR A 100 -9.79 29.31 -3.05
CA THR A 100 -10.94 30.01 -2.46
C THR A 100 -10.64 31.49 -2.20
N ARG A 101 -9.42 31.82 -1.75
CA ARG A 101 -9.02 33.22 -1.56
C ARG A 101 -8.97 33.99 -2.88
N HIS A 102 -8.48 33.35 -3.95
CA HIS A 102 -8.44 33.97 -5.27
C HIS A 102 -9.85 34.27 -5.79
N GLN A 103 -10.75 33.29 -5.71
CA GLN A 103 -12.15 33.43 -6.11
C GLN A 103 -12.86 34.55 -5.33
N ALA A 104 -12.69 34.61 -4.01
CA ALA A 104 -13.30 35.65 -3.17
C ALA A 104 -12.77 37.06 -3.46
N LEU A 105 -11.52 37.19 -3.92
CA LEU A 105 -10.96 38.48 -4.34
C LEU A 105 -11.42 38.89 -5.73
N GLU A 106 -11.64 37.93 -6.63
CA GLU A 106 -12.16 38.15 -7.98
C GLU A 106 -13.62 38.63 -7.92
N GLU A 107 -14.47 37.95 -7.16
CA GLU A 107 -15.88 38.34 -6.93
C GLU A 107 -16.04 39.73 -6.27
N LYS A 108 -15.05 40.19 -5.50
CA LYS A 108 -15.08 41.51 -4.86
C LYS A 108 -14.75 42.66 -5.84
N ASN A 109 -14.05 42.35 -6.93
CA ASN A 109 -13.59 43.34 -7.90
C ASN A 109 -14.52 43.48 -9.12
N GLU A 110 -15.55 42.62 -9.23
CA GLU A 110 -16.70 42.77 -10.14
C GLU A 110 -17.83 43.58 -9.48
#